data_AF-A0A951B8M4-F1
#
_entry.id   AF-A0A951B8M4-F1
#
_cell.length_a   1.000
_cell.length_b   1.000
_cell.length_c   1.000
_cell.angle_alpha   90.00
_cell.angle_beta   90.00
_cell.angle_gamma   90.00
#
_symmetry.space_group_name_H-M   'P 1'
#
loop_
_entity.id
_entity.type
_entity.pdbx_description
1 polymer ?
#
loop_
_entity_poly.entity_id
_entity_poly.type
_entity_poly.pdbx_seq_one_letter_code
_entity_poly.pdbx_strand_id
1 'polypeptide(L)'
;MNLAPIRPAASTRHQEQWPLGRALRIGLIFGAVAVYITVVGILPLIDARWIIVNIVSLGDAALIAIGLGVGAAIAGRRKSAELGPLVLPSLLAGGIAGGLLALLAWAMQILDLRQIFIALSPATLKTLTFGLGAPLGGAVLIVAAAVLAVLGAALTLAPIGVRQPVLVGLAVVVVFGVFQELIQIMMQFGDLIGTLREAIYTWEGLSLQGALVIFVLAGGGALLWTRVLSGRFRNRVARLSPAQRTYAGAARIVVFILLLVLFPVVAGSYIGQVMMLVGLYMLMGMGLNLEVGLAG
;
A
#
# COMPACT_ATOMS: atom_id res chain seq x y z
N MET A 1 4.93 51.53 50.50
CA MET A 1 3.59 51.07 50.09
C MET A 1 3.56 51.04 48.56
N ASN A 2 3.78 49.88 47.95
CA ASN A 2 3.71 49.69 46.52
C ASN A 2 3.10 48.31 46.28
N LEU A 3 1.80 48.29 45.97
CA LEU A 3 1.03 47.06 45.80
C LEU A 3 1.36 46.49 44.42
N ALA A 4 2.11 45.38 44.40
CA ALA A 4 2.29 44.58 43.20
C ALA A 4 0.96 43.87 42.88
N PRO A 5 0.47 43.92 41.62
CA PRO A 5 -0.72 43.17 41.25
C PRO A 5 -0.40 41.69 41.16
N ILE A 6 -1.08 40.89 41.99
CA ILE A 6 -1.10 39.44 41.94
C ILE A 6 -1.65 39.02 40.56
N ARG A 7 -0.77 38.54 39.68
CA ARG A 7 -1.20 37.90 38.42
C ARG A 7 -1.94 36.60 38.78
N PRO A 8 -3.19 36.39 38.33
CA PRO A 8 -3.87 35.12 38.57
C PRO A 8 -3.13 34.01 37.83
N ALA A 9 -2.90 32.89 38.54
CA ALA A 9 -2.33 31.69 37.98
C ALA A 9 -3.15 31.25 36.77
N ALA A 10 -2.51 31.26 35.59
CA ALA A 10 -3.10 30.74 34.37
C ALA A 10 -3.47 29.26 34.59
N SER A 11 -4.75 28.96 34.41
CA SER A 11 -5.36 27.65 34.56
C SER A 11 -4.76 26.63 33.59
N THR A 12 -3.88 25.77 34.08
CA THR A 12 -3.28 24.64 33.35
C THR A 12 -4.22 23.41 33.28
N ARG A 13 -5.53 23.60 33.10
CA ARG A 13 -6.52 22.49 33.15
C ARG A 13 -7.57 22.47 32.03
N HIS A 14 -7.19 22.72 30.77
CA HIS A 14 -8.13 22.58 29.65
C HIS A 14 -7.64 21.80 28.42
N GLN A 15 -6.53 21.05 28.48
CA GLN A 15 -6.03 20.33 27.28
C GLN A 15 -6.10 18.79 27.31
N GLU A 16 -6.48 18.16 28.43
CA GLU A 16 -6.45 16.69 28.53
C GLU A 16 -7.74 15.95 28.15
N GLN A 17 -8.87 16.63 27.95
CA GLN A 17 -10.16 15.96 27.71
C GLN A 17 -10.45 15.61 26.24
N TRP A 18 -9.59 16.02 25.29
CA TRP A 18 -9.80 15.83 23.85
C TRP A 18 -8.94 14.75 23.12
N PRO A 19 -8.12 13.89 23.77
CA PRO A 19 -7.41 12.82 23.07
C PRO A 19 -8.33 11.64 22.72
N LEU A 20 -9.28 11.28 23.60
CA LEU A 20 -10.17 10.12 23.43
C LEU A 20 -11.29 10.38 22.42
N GLY A 21 -11.96 11.54 22.51
CA GLY A 21 -12.98 11.92 21.52
C GLY A 21 -12.41 12.02 20.09
N ARG A 22 -11.12 12.34 19.97
CA ARG A 22 -10.43 12.34 18.69
C ARG A 22 -10.12 10.93 18.19
N ALA A 23 -9.64 10.04 19.07
CA ALA A 23 -9.43 8.63 18.74
C ALA A 23 -10.74 7.99 18.22
N LEU A 24 -11.85 8.28 18.89
CA LEU A 24 -13.18 7.87 18.45
C LEU A 24 -13.50 8.39 17.04
N ARG A 25 -13.35 9.69 16.79
CA ARG A 25 -13.64 10.28 15.47
C ARG A 25 -12.78 9.68 14.36
N ILE A 26 -11.48 9.49 14.59
CA ILE A 26 -10.57 8.92 13.59
C ILE A 26 -10.93 7.45 13.34
N GLY A 27 -11.14 6.66 14.40
CA GLY A 27 -11.54 5.26 14.28
C GLY A 27 -12.85 5.10 13.52
N LEU A 28 -13.85 5.94 13.81
CA LEU A 28 -15.12 5.95 13.09
C LEU A 28 -14.97 6.31 11.61
N ILE A 29 -14.16 7.32 11.27
CA ILE A 29 -13.93 7.71 9.87
C ILE A 29 -13.28 6.57 9.09
N PHE A 30 -12.17 6.02 9.60
CA PHE A 30 -11.45 4.95 8.89
C PHE A 30 -12.23 3.64 8.88
N GLY A 31 -12.95 3.30 9.96
CA GLY A 31 -13.84 2.15 9.99
C GLY A 31 -15.02 2.32 9.03
N ALA A 32 -15.62 3.51 8.93
CA ALA A 32 -16.66 3.79 7.94
C ALA A 32 -16.14 3.67 6.50
N VAL A 33 -14.91 4.13 6.23
CA VAL A 33 -14.26 3.92 4.93
C VAL A 33 -14.05 2.43 4.64
N ALA A 34 -13.59 1.67 5.62
CA ALA A 34 -13.38 0.22 5.47
C ALA A 34 -14.69 -0.53 5.23
N VAL A 35 -15.75 -0.20 5.98
CA VAL A 35 -17.10 -0.72 5.77
C VAL A 35 -17.61 -0.33 4.39
N TYR A 36 -17.44 0.93 3.97
CA TYR A 36 -17.88 1.41 2.66
C TYR A 36 -17.25 0.61 1.51
N ILE A 37 -15.91 0.45 1.50
CA ILE A 37 -15.23 -0.31 0.42
C ILE A 37 -15.66 -1.79 0.41
N THR A 38 -16.04 -2.33 1.56
CA THR A 38 -16.53 -3.71 1.69
C THR A 38 -17.94 -3.84 1.15
N VAL A 39 -18.85 -2.96 1.58
CA VAL A 39 -20.27 -2.96 1.19
C VAL A 39 -20.45 -2.66 -0.30
N VAL A 40 -19.66 -1.75 -0.85
CA VAL A 40 -19.66 -1.45 -2.30
C VAL A 40 -19.09 -2.60 -3.13
N GLY A 41 -18.30 -3.50 -2.52
CA GLY A 41 -17.69 -4.63 -3.22
C GLY A 41 -16.31 -4.34 -3.82
N ILE A 42 -15.69 -3.21 -3.49
CA ILE A 42 -14.31 -2.91 -3.89
C ILE A 42 -13.35 -3.90 -3.23
N LEU A 43 -13.53 -4.16 -1.93
CA LEU A 43 -12.67 -5.09 -1.18
C LEU A 43 -12.66 -6.50 -1.78
N PRO A 44 -13.79 -7.21 -1.96
CA PRO A 44 -13.77 -8.55 -2.55
C PRO A 44 -13.29 -8.56 -4.01
N LEU A 45 -13.47 -7.47 -4.76
CA LEU A 45 -12.98 -7.36 -6.14
C LEU A 45 -11.44 -7.37 -6.20
N ILE A 46 -10.79 -6.63 -5.31
CA ILE A 46 -9.32 -6.56 -5.27
C ILE A 46 -8.71 -7.73 -4.50
N ASP A 47 -9.42 -8.33 -3.53
CA ASP A 47 -8.98 -9.50 -2.76
C ASP A 47 -8.67 -10.72 -3.65
N ALA A 48 -9.30 -10.82 -4.82
CA ALA A 48 -9.05 -11.88 -5.79
C ALA A 48 -7.62 -11.91 -6.36
N ARG A 49 -6.82 -10.85 -6.12
CA ARG A 49 -5.46 -10.73 -6.66
C ARG A 49 -4.42 -10.75 -5.53
N TRP A 50 -3.48 -11.68 -5.62
CA TRP A 50 -2.36 -11.80 -4.68
C TRP A 50 -1.31 -10.72 -4.93
N ILE A 51 -0.82 -10.08 -3.86
CA ILE A 51 0.44 -9.33 -3.90
C ILE A 51 1.57 -10.30 -3.61
N ILE A 52 1.47 -11.03 -2.50
CA ILE A 52 2.40 -12.07 -2.09
C ILE A 52 1.60 -13.37 -1.95
N VAL A 53 1.98 -14.40 -2.71
CA VAL A 53 1.23 -15.65 -2.79
C VAL A 53 0.98 -16.25 -1.41
N ASN A 54 -0.28 -16.59 -1.14
CA ASN A 54 -0.75 -17.23 0.10
C ASN A 54 -0.48 -16.44 1.38
N ILE A 55 -0.12 -15.15 1.30
CA ILE A 55 0.21 -14.34 2.48
C ILE A 55 -0.56 -13.02 2.48
N VAL A 56 -0.51 -12.25 1.39
CA VAL A 56 -1.13 -10.91 1.34
C VAL A 56 -1.83 -10.73 0.00
N SER A 57 -3.16 -10.59 0.04
CA SER A 57 -3.94 -10.15 -1.11
C SER A 57 -3.92 -8.62 -1.26
N LEU A 58 -4.40 -8.11 -2.39
CA LEU A 58 -4.63 -6.67 -2.57
C LEU A 58 -5.71 -6.14 -1.62
N GLY A 59 -6.68 -6.96 -1.25
CA GLY A 59 -7.69 -6.63 -0.23
C GLY A 59 -7.06 -6.49 1.16
N ASP A 60 -6.22 -7.44 1.55
CA ASP A 60 -5.46 -7.40 2.80
C ASP A 60 -4.58 -6.15 2.87
N ALA A 61 -3.86 -5.84 1.78
CA ALA A 61 -3.01 -4.67 1.72
C ALA A 61 -3.81 -3.36 1.87
N ALA A 62 -5.02 -3.28 1.32
CA ALA A 62 -5.91 -2.14 1.50
C ALA A 62 -6.36 -2.00 2.97
N LEU A 63 -6.76 -3.09 3.62
CA LEU A 63 -7.14 -3.10 5.03
C LEU A 63 -5.94 -2.75 5.95
N ILE A 64 -4.76 -3.29 5.65
CA ILE A 64 -3.50 -2.97 6.34
C ILE A 64 -3.19 -1.48 6.19
N ALA A 65 -3.31 -0.92 4.99
CA ALA A 65 -3.08 0.50 4.72
C ALA A 65 -4.07 1.40 5.48
N ILE A 66 -5.35 1.01 5.55
CA ILE A 66 -6.37 1.69 6.36
C ILE A 66 -5.97 1.63 7.84
N GLY A 67 -5.64 0.46 8.37
CA GLY A 67 -5.25 0.27 9.77
C GLY A 67 -4.00 1.08 10.16
N LEU A 68 -2.94 1.03 9.35
CA LEU A 68 -1.76 1.88 9.51
C LEU A 68 -2.12 3.37 9.40
N GLY A 69 -3.04 3.72 8.50
CA GLY A 69 -3.55 5.07 8.28
C GLY A 69 -4.23 5.67 9.51
N VAL A 70 -4.95 4.86 10.30
CA VAL A 70 -5.54 5.29 11.60
C VAL A 70 -4.44 5.83 12.51
N GLY A 71 -3.39 5.04 12.71
CA GLY A 71 -2.23 5.40 13.53
C GLY A 71 -1.49 6.62 13.02
N ALA A 72 -1.25 6.66 11.71
CA ALA A 72 -0.57 7.77 11.06
C ALA A 72 -1.37 9.08 11.17
N ALA A 73 -2.71 9.03 11.10
CA ALA A 73 -3.56 10.20 11.26
C ALA A 73 -3.53 10.76 12.69
N ILE A 74 -3.38 9.89 13.70
CA ILE A 74 -3.23 10.29 15.10
C ILE A 74 -1.84 10.92 15.33
N ALA A 75 -0.78 10.24 14.88
CA ALA A 75 0.61 10.66 15.10
C ALA A 75 0.98 11.91 14.28
N GLY A 76 0.54 12.01 13.02
CA GLY A 76 0.92 13.08 12.10
C GLY A 76 0.50 14.49 12.52
N ARG A 77 -0.43 14.61 13.48
CA ARG A 77 -0.88 15.90 14.03
C ARG A 77 -0.13 16.33 15.30
N ARG A 78 0.81 15.51 15.79
CA ARG A 78 1.65 15.85 16.94
C ARG A 78 3.12 15.88 16.52
N LYS A 79 3.65 17.09 16.29
CA LYS A 79 5.00 17.30 15.77
C LYS A 79 6.14 16.82 16.69
N SER A 80 5.85 16.58 17.98
CA SER A 80 6.85 16.19 18.98
C SER A 80 6.35 15.14 19.98
N ALA A 81 5.40 14.28 19.58
CA ALA A 81 4.89 13.26 20.47
C ALA A 81 5.82 12.05 20.54
N GLU A 82 6.03 11.52 21.75
CA GLU A 82 6.58 10.20 21.96
C GLU A 82 5.52 9.11 21.71
N LEU A 83 5.96 7.87 21.54
CA LEU A 83 5.05 6.75 21.27
C LEU A 83 4.15 6.43 22.45
N GLY A 84 4.64 6.50 23.69
CA GLY A 84 3.90 6.12 24.89
C GLY A 84 2.50 6.77 24.98
N PRO A 85 2.39 8.11 24.93
CA PRO A 85 1.10 8.82 24.95
C PRO A 85 0.21 8.59 23.73
N LEU A 86 0.71 7.94 22.67
CA LEU A 86 -0.03 7.60 21.46
C LEU A 86 -0.52 6.16 21.41
N VAL A 87 0.05 5.25 22.21
CA VAL A 87 -0.35 3.84 22.20
C VAL A 87 -1.84 3.69 22.50
N LEU A 88 -2.31 4.27 23.62
CA LEU A 88 -3.71 4.16 24.02
C LEU A 88 -4.70 4.75 22.99
N PRO A 89 -4.55 6.00 22.50
CA PRO A 89 -5.47 6.52 21.49
C PRO A 89 -5.39 5.78 20.16
N SER A 90 -4.22 5.25 19.76
CA SER A 90 -4.09 4.43 18.54
C SER A 90 -4.76 3.08 18.68
N LEU A 91 -4.58 2.39 19.81
CA LEU A 91 -5.27 1.14 20.11
C LEU A 91 -6.79 1.32 20.08
N LEU A 92 -7.30 2.37 20.74
CA LEU A 92 -8.73 2.65 20.76
C LEU A 92 -9.27 2.97 19.37
N ALA A 93 -8.61 3.86 18.61
CA ALA A 93 -9.06 4.22 17.27
C ALA A 93 -9.01 3.02 16.30
N GLY A 94 -7.94 2.22 16.35
CA GLY A 94 -7.80 1.01 15.53
C GLY A 94 -8.83 -0.05 15.92
N GLY A 95 -9.03 -0.26 17.23
CA GLY A 95 -10.06 -1.16 17.74
C GLY A 95 -11.48 -0.74 17.36
N ILE A 96 -11.77 0.56 17.32
CA ILE A 96 -13.06 1.09 16.84
C ILE A 96 -13.21 0.85 15.33
N ALA A 97 -12.15 1.10 14.54
CA ALA A 97 -12.18 0.86 13.10
C ALA A 97 -12.38 -0.64 12.77
N GLY A 98 -11.64 -1.53 13.43
CA GLY A 98 -11.80 -2.97 13.32
C GLY A 98 -13.14 -3.46 13.89
N GLY A 99 -13.65 -2.80 14.94
CA GLY A 99 -14.94 -3.09 15.54
C GLY A 99 -16.11 -2.81 14.61
N LEU A 100 -16.03 -1.76 13.79
CA LEU A 100 -17.03 -1.50 12.74
C LEU A 100 -17.04 -2.58 11.66
N LEU A 101 -15.87 -3.07 11.24
CA LEU A 101 -15.78 -4.21 10.32
C LEU A 101 -16.28 -5.52 10.96
N ALA A 102 -15.95 -5.76 12.24
CA ALA A 102 -16.43 -6.91 12.98
C ALA A 102 -17.95 -6.88 13.15
N LEU A 103 -18.53 -5.69 13.42
CA LEU A 103 -19.97 -5.48 13.46
C LEU A 103 -20.62 -5.78 12.10
N LEU A 104 -20.01 -5.34 11.00
CA LEU A 104 -20.48 -5.69 9.65
C LEU A 104 -20.44 -7.20 9.43
N ALA A 105 -19.32 -7.86 9.76
CA ALA A 105 -19.18 -9.31 9.62
C ALA A 105 -20.22 -10.08 10.45
N TRP A 106 -20.52 -9.60 11.67
CA TRP A 106 -21.57 -10.17 12.50
C TRP A 106 -22.98 -9.93 11.93
N ALA A 107 -23.25 -8.71 11.43
CA ALA A 107 -24.51 -8.38 10.79
C ALA A 107 -24.77 -9.25 9.54
N MET A 108 -23.73 -9.57 8.76
CA MET A 108 -23.82 -10.47 7.61
C MET A 108 -24.23 -11.92 7.96
N GLN A 109 -24.09 -12.35 9.21
CA GLN A 109 -24.51 -13.69 9.64
C GLN A 109 -25.97 -13.74 10.09
N ILE A 110 -26.47 -12.64 10.66
CA ILE A 110 -27.82 -12.59 11.25
C ILE A 110 -28.82 -12.06 10.22
N LEU A 111 -28.38 -11.14 9.36
CA LEU A 111 -29.21 -10.48 8.36
C LEU A 111 -28.81 -10.95 6.96
N ASP A 112 -29.79 -11.19 6.10
CA ASP A 112 -29.60 -11.46 4.67
C ASP A 112 -29.24 -10.18 3.90
N LEU A 113 -28.13 -9.54 4.26
CA LEU A 113 -27.67 -8.29 3.67
C LEU A 113 -27.38 -8.41 2.17
N ARG A 114 -27.19 -9.63 1.66
CA ARG A 114 -26.99 -9.92 0.23
C ARG A 114 -28.15 -9.43 -0.65
N GLN A 115 -29.38 -9.39 -0.12
CA GLN A 115 -30.55 -8.90 -0.86
C GLN A 115 -30.44 -7.40 -1.20
N ILE A 116 -29.77 -6.63 -0.34
CA ILE A 116 -29.54 -5.19 -0.51
C ILE A 116 -28.17 -4.94 -1.16
N PHE A 117 -27.15 -5.66 -0.70
CA PHE A 117 -25.76 -5.53 -1.12
C PHE A 117 -25.24 -6.86 -1.65
N ILE A 118 -25.35 -7.07 -2.96
CA ILE A 118 -24.93 -8.30 -3.64
C ILE A 118 -23.45 -8.66 -3.33
N ALA A 119 -22.61 -7.65 -3.11
CA ALA A 119 -21.20 -7.79 -2.76
C ALA A 119 -20.94 -8.43 -1.38
N LEU A 120 -21.91 -8.39 -0.46
CA LEU A 120 -21.81 -9.00 0.87
C LEU A 120 -22.13 -10.50 0.78
N SER A 121 -21.25 -11.21 0.09
CA SER A 121 -21.34 -12.65 -0.13
C SER A 121 -20.73 -13.46 1.04
N PRO A 122 -21.03 -14.78 1.15
CA PRO A 122 -20.34 -15.66 2.09
C PRO A 122 -18.82 -15.72 1.88
N ALA A 123 -18.34 -15.49 0.65
CA ALA A 123 -16.91 -15.41 0.35
C ALA A 123 -16.29 -14.16 1.01
N THR A 124 -16.94 -12.99 0.90
CA THR A 124 -16.51 -11.75 1.56
C THR A 124 -16.45 -11.91 3.08
N LEU A 125 -17.43 -12.61 3.67
CA LEU A 125 -17.41 -12.93 5.10
C LEU A 125 -16.22 -13.82 5.47
N LYS A 126 -15.91 -14.84 4.65
CA LYS A 126 -14.76 -15.72 4.86
C LYS A 126 -13.45 -14.94 4.82
N THR A 127 -13.28 -14.04 3.85
CA THR A 127 -12.11 -13.15 3.78
C THR A 127 -12.00 -12.27 5.02
N LEU A 128 -13.07 -11.53 5.38
CA LEU A 128 -13.06 -10.66 6.56
C LEU A 128 -12.78 -11.39 7.86
N THR A 129 -13.24 -12.64 7.97
CA THR A 129 -13.06 -13.45 9.19
C THR A 129 -11.82 -14.33 9.16
N PHE A 130 -10.98 -14.21 8.12
CA PHE A 130 -9.81 -15.07 7.90
C PHE A 130 -10.14 -16.57 7.92
N GLY A 131 -11.37 -16.93 7.56
CA GLY A 131 -11.87 -18.31 7.65
C GLY A 131 -12.16 -18.83 9.06
N LEU A 132 -12.01 -18.00 10.11
CA LEU A 132 -12.23 -18.39 11.52
C LEU A 132 -13.69 -18.26 11.98
N GLY A 133 -14.59 -17.79 11.10
CA GLY A 133 -15.99 -17.48 11.43
C GLY A 133 -16.15 -16.11 12.13
N ALA A 134 -17.37 -15.58 12.20
CA ALA A 134 -17.57 -14.18 12.63
C ALA A 134 -17.16 -13.86 14.09
N PRO A 135 -17.40 -14.71 15.11
CA PRO A 135 -17.03 -14.34 16.48
C PRO A 135 -15.51 -14.24 16.66
N LEU A 136 -14.78 -15.28 16.25
CA LEU A 136 -13.32 -15.32 16.35
C LEU A 136 -12.65 -14.39 15.33
N GLY A 137 -13.12 -14.40 14.07
CA GLY A 137 -12.63 -13.51 13.03
C GLY A 137 -12.85 -12.02 13.35
N GLY A 138 -14.00 -11.68 13.93
CA GLY A 138 -14.30 -10.33 14.40
C GLY A 138 -13.35 -9.88 15.52
N ALA A 139 -13.06 -10.75 16.50
CA ALA A 139 -12.07 -10.47 17.53
C ALA A 139 -10.66 -10.25 16.94
N VAL A 140 -10.26 -11.10 15.98
CA VAL A 140 -8.98 -10.97 15.28
C VAL A 140 -8.92 -9.66 14.49
N LEU A 141 -9.98 -9.26 13.80
CA LEU A 141 -10.05 -7.98 13.08
C LEU A 141 -9.84 -6.78 14.02
N ILE A 142 -10.50 -6.78 15.18
CA ILE A 142 -10.37 -5.71 16.19
C ILE A 142 -8.93 -5.61 16.67
N VAL A 143 -8.33 -6.74 17.05
CA VAL A 143 -6.96 -6.79 17.57
C VAL A 143 -5.96 -6.40 16.48
N ALA A 144 -6.10 -6.95 15.27
CA ALA A 144 -5.23 -6.64 14.14
C ALA A 144 -5.30 -5.15 13.78
N ALA A 145 -6.49 -4.57 13.69
CA ALA A 145 -6.66 -3.14 13.40
C ALA A 145 -6.07 -2.26 14.51
N ALA A 146 -6.21 -2.64 15.79
CA ALA A 146 -5.59 -1.94 16.91
C ALA A 146 -4.06 -1.98 16.85
N VAL A 147 -3.48 -3.16 16.58
CA VAL A 147 -2.03 -3.34 16.42
C VAL A 147 -1.51 -2.54 15.22
N LEU A 148 -2.17 -2.62 14.08
CA LEU A 148 -1.83 -1.85 12.88
C LEU A 148 -1.89 -0.35 13.14
N ALA A 149 -2.87 0.15 13.90
CA ALA A 149 -2.93 1.55 14.28
C ALA A 149 -1.73 1.96 15.17
N VAL A 150 -1.28 1.11 16.09
CA VAL A 150 -0.05 1.38 16.86
C VAL A 150 1.18 1.38 15.95
N LEU A 151 1.30 0.41 15.04
CA LEU A 151 2.39 0.33 14.07
C LEU A 151 2.42 1.54 13.13
N GLY A 152 1.27 2.01 12.67
CA GLY A 152 1.15 3.21 11.85
C GLY A 152 1.58 4.49 12.57
N ALA A 153 1.25 4.60 13.86
CA ALA A 153 1.74 5.69 14.70
C ALA A 153 3.26 5.60 14.92
N ALA A 154 3.78 4.40 15.19
CA ALA A 154 5.21 4.11 15.32
C ALA A 154 6.01 4.48 14.05
N LEU A 155 5.54 4.04 12.89
CA LEU A 155 6.18 4.33 11.61
C LEU A 155 6.16 5.83 11.28
N THR A 156 5.14 6.57 11.74
CA THR A 156 5.02 8.01 11.52
C THR A 156 6.01 8.81 12.38
N LEU A 157 6.23 8.37 13.62
CA LEU A 157 7.20 8.96 14.55
C LEU A 157 8.65 8.49 14.31
N ALA A 158 8.84 7.40 13.56
CA ALA A 158 10.16 6.88 13.26
C ALA A 158 11.03 7.93 12.54
N PRO A 159 12.35 7.95 12.82
CA PRO A 159 13.26 8.88 12.16
C PRO A 159 13.26 8.63 10.65
N ILE A 160 13.56 9.69 9.89
CA ILE A 160 13.56 9.66 8.42
C ILE A 160 14.39 8.49 7.85
N GLY A 161 15.49 8.14 8.52
CA GLY A 161 16.39 7.05 8.14
C GLY A 161 15.83 5.64 8.35
N VAL A 162 14.68 5.47 9.01
CA VAL A 162 13.96 4.18 9.10
C VAL A 162 12.65 4.27 8.33
N ARG A 163 11.91 5.37 8.51
CA ARG A 163 10.61 5.60 7.87
C ARG A 163 10.69 5.52 6.35
N GLN A 164 11.65 6.21 5.72
CA GLN A 164 11.74 6.23 4.25
C GLN A 164 12.12 4.87 3.66
N PRO A 165 13.15 4.16 4.14
CA PRO A 165 13.45 2.80 3.70
C PRO A 165 12.27 1.85 3.78
N VAL A 166 11.54 1.85 4.91
CA VAL A 166 10.39 0.96 5.11
C VAL A 166 9.26 1.32 4.15
N LEU A 167 8.90 2.60 4.03
CA LEU A 167 7.80 3.01 3.14
C LEU A 167 8.14 2.77 1.67
N VAL A 168 9.38 3.04 1.25
CA VAL A 168 9.82 2.77 -0.12
C VAL A 168 9.84 1.27 -0.38
N GLY A 169 10.40 0.47 0.53
CA GLY A 169 10.41 -0.98 0.40
C GLY A 169 9.00 -1.57 0.26
N LEU A 170 8.08 -1.19 1.16
CA LEU A 170 6.67 -1.64 1.08
C LEU A 170 5.99 -1.18 -0.21
N ALA A 171 6.18 0.09 -0.60
CA ALA A 171 5.58 0.61 -1.82
C ALA A 171 6.08 -0.13 -3.07
N VAL A 172 7.38 -0.42 -3.16
CA VAL A 172 7.94 -1.16 -4.28
C VAL A 172 7.45 -2.61 -4.30
N VAL A 173 7.35 -3.28 -3.14
CA VAL A 173 6.75 -4.63 -3.07
C VAL A 173 5.31 -4.62 -3.58
N VAL A 174 4.49 -3.64 -3.16
CA VAL A 174 3.11 -3.49 -3.65
C VAL A 174 3.09 -3.28 -5.16
N VAL A 175 3.93 -2.40 -5.70
CA VAL A 175 4.04 -2.17 -7.15
C VAL A 175 4.42 -3.47 -7.88
N PHE A 176 5.44 -4.19 -7.41
CA PHE A 176 5.90 -5.42 -8.05
C PHE A 176 4.89 -6.57 -7.95
N GLY A 177 4.11 -6.65 -6.87
CA GLY A 177 3.02 -7.62 -6.73
C GLY A 177 1.80 -7.26 -7.58
N VAL A 178 1.36 -5.99 -7.56
CA VAL A 178 0.21 -5.51 -8.35
C VAL A 178 0.46 -5.64 -9.85
N PHE A 179 1.64 -5.21 -10.31
CA PHE A 179 1.98 -5.21 -11.73
C PHE A 179 2.69 -6.48 -12.16
N GLN A 180 2.55 -7.56 -11.39
CA GLN A 180 3.22 -8.82 -11.67
C GLN A 180 2.98 -9.32 -13.10
N GLU A 181 1.74 -9.35 -13.58
CA GLU A 181 1.43 -9.88 -14.91
C GLU A 181 2.24 -9.11 -15.98
N LEU A 182 2.25 -7.79 -15.90
CA LEU A 182 3.02 -6.93 -16.80
C LEU A 182 4.52 -7.15 -16.65
N ILE A 183 5.02 -7.19 -15.42
CA ILE A 183 6.44 -7.35 -15.14
C ILE A 183 6.95 -8.73 -15.59
N GLN A 184 6.17 -9.79 -15.36
CA GLN A 184 6.51 -11.13 -15.82
C GLN A 184 6.55 -11.20 -17.35
N ILE A 185 5.60 -10.58 -18.04
CA ILE A 185 5.59 -10.48 -19.51
C ILE A 185 6.86 -9.79 -20.01
N MET A 186 7.26 -8.68 -19.39
CA MET A 186 8.50 -7.97 -19.75
C MET A 186 9.76 -8.81 -19.50
N MET A 187 9.74 -9.73 -18.52
CA MET A 187 10.85 -10.60 -18.17
C MET A 187 10.90 -11.92 -18.95
N GLN A 188 10.07 -12.12 -19.97
CA GLN A 188 10.06 -13.37 -20.76
C GLN A 188 11.26 -13.50 -21.72
N PHE A 189 12.04 -12.44 -21.93
CA PHE A 189 13.08 -12.41 -22.97
C PHE A 189 14.49 -12.61 -22.39
N GLY A 190 15.10 -13.76 -22.67
CA GLY A 190 16.50 -14.09 -22.34
C GLY A 190 16.67 -15.02 -21.13
N ASP A 191 17.59 -15.99 -21.23
CA ASP A 191 17.78 -17.08 -20.26
C ASP A 191 18.12 -16.59 -18.84
N LEU A 192 18.95 -15.56 -18.74
CA LEU A 192 19.33 -14.93 -17.47
C LEU A 192 18.13 -14.25 -16.79
N ILE A 193 17.27 -13.60 -17.57
CA ILE A 193 16.10 -12.88 -17.07
C ILE A 193 14.99 -13.87 -16.69
N GLY A 194 14.82 -14.96 -17.44
CA GLY A 194 13.93 -16.06 -17.09
C GLY A 194 14.26 -16.71 -15.75
N THR A 195 15.55 -16.93 -15.46
CA THR A 195 16.00 -17.47 -14.17
C THR A 195 15.67 -16.51 -13.00
N LEU A 196 15.87 -15.20 -13.20
CA LEU A 196 15.52 -14.19 -12.19
C LEU A 196 14.00 -14.08 -11.98
N ARG A 197 13.22 -14.19 -13.06
CA ARG A 197 11.75 -14.23 -13.00
C ARG A 197 11.28 -15.38 -12.12
N GLU A 198 11.80 -16.58 -12.33
CA GLU A 198 11.42 -17.78 -11.58
C GLU A 198 11.88 -17.75 -10.13
N ALA A 199 12.97 -17.04 -9.83
CA ALA A 199 13.42 -16.83 -8.45
C ALA A 199 12.53 -15.83 -7.68
N ILE A 200 11.95 -14.84 -8.37
CA ILE A 200 11.18 -13.75 -7.75
C ILE A 200 9.68 -14.05 -7.73
N TYR A 201 9.14 -14.58 -8.83
CA TYR A 201 7.72 -14.78 -9.05
C TYR A 201 7.35 -16.26 -9.11
N THR A 202 6.16 -16.57 -8.63
CA THR A 202 5.49 -17.85 -8.92
C THR A 202 4.42 -17.62 -9.99
N TRP A 203 3.69 -18.69 -10.31
CA TRP A 203 2.64 -18.59 -11.32
C TRP A 203 1.48 -17.67 -10.89
N GLU A 204 1.18 -17.63 -9.59
CA GLU A 204 0.03 -16.91 -9.04
C GLU A 204 0.37 -15.53 -8.47
N GLY A 205 1.63 -15.27 -8.12
CA GLY A 205 1.98 -14.06 -7.37
C GLY A 205 3.49 -13.86 -7.15
N LEU A 206 3.85 -12.80 -6.43
CA LEU A 206 5.21 -12.60 -5.96
C LEU A 206 5.50 -13.65 -4.88
N SER A 207 6.63 -14.34 -4.99
CA SER A 207 7.04 -15.28 -3.95
C SER A 207 7.42 -14.51 -2.67
N LEU A 208 7.32 -15.14 -1.50
CA LEU A 208 7.77 -14.53 -0.24
C LEU A 208 9.25 -14.13 -0.31
N GLN A 209 10.09 -14.97 -0.93
CA GLN A 209 11.52 -14.69 -1.10
C GLN A 209 11.75 -13.50 -2.03
N GLY A 210 11.07 -13.46 -3.17
CA GLY A 210 11.10 -12.32 -4.10
C GLY A 210 10.66 -11.02 -3.45
N ALA A 211 9.58 -11.05 -2.66
CA ALA A 211 9.10 -9.90 -1.90
C ALA A 211 10.14 -9.39 -0.90
N LEU A 212 10.80 -10.28 -0.16
CA LEU A 212 11.86 -9.92 0.79
C LEU A 212 13.08 -9.32 0.07
N VAL A 213 13.52 -9.93 -1.04
CA VAL A 213 14.65 -9.41 -1.83
C VAL A 213 14.33 -8.00 -2.34
N ILE A 214 13.15 -7.81 -2.94
CA ILE A 214 12.71 -6.50 -3.44
C ILE A 214 12.63 -5.48 -2.29
N PHE A 215 12.06 -5.86 -1.15
CA PHE A 215 11.97 -4.99 0.02
C PHE A 215 13.35 -4.54 0.51
N VAL A 216 14.30 -5.48 0.65
CA VAL A 216 15.66 -5.19 1.13
C VAL A 216 16.42 -4.34 0.11
N LEU A 217 16.31 -4.62 -1.18
CA LEU A 217 16.99 -3.85 -2.23
C LEU A 217 16.43 -2.42 -2.33
N ALA A 218 15.10 -2.26 -2.36
CA ALA A 218 14.46 -0.96 -2.44
C ALA A 218 14.65 -0.15 -1.15
N GLY A 219 14.45 -0.77 0.01
CA GLY A 219 14.65 -0.15 1.32
C GLY A 219 16.12 0.20 1.57
N GLY A 220 17.04 -0.71 1.25
CA GLY A 220 18.49 -0.48 1.33
C GLY A 220 18.94 0.64 0.39
N GLY A 221 18.46 0.66 -0.85
CA GLY A 221 18.70 1.76 -1.79
C GLY A 221 18.20 3.10 -1.27
N ALA A 222 16.99 3.14 -0.70
CA ALA A 222 16.46 4.34 -0.05
C ALA A 222 17.27 4.76 1.19
N LEU A 223 17.77 3.80 1.99
CA LEU A 223 18.62 4.08 3.13
C LEU A 223 19.96 4.70 2.70
N LEU A 224 20.60 4.12 1.68
CA LEU A 224 21.83 4.66 1.10
C LEU A 224 21.60 6.05 0.52
N TRP A 225 20.50 6.24 -0.21
CA TRP A 225 20.13 7.54 -0.78
C TRP A 225 19.96 8.60 0.32
N THR A 226 19.23 8.27 1.38
CA THR A 226 18.92 9.21 2.46
C THR A 226 20.13 9.54 3.32
N ARG A 227 20.99 8.57 3.65
CA ARG A 227 22.16 8.81 4.49
C ARG A 227 23.36 9.38 3.74
N VAL A 228 23.62 8.93 2.51
CA VAL A 228 24.90 9.19 1.82
C VAL A 228 24.75 10.16 0.66
N LEU A 229 23.77 9.95 -0.21
CA LEU A 229 23.64 10.75 -1.44
C LEU A 229 22.89 12.07 -1.20
N SER A 230 21.90 12.10 -0.31
CA SER A 230 21.04 13.27 -0.10
C SER A 230 21.81 14.51 0.38
N GLY A 231 22.78 14.34 1.30
CA GLY A 231 23.62 15.42 1.81
C GLY A 231 24.60 15.95 0.77
N ARG A 232 25.19 15.06 -0.04
CA ARG A 232 26.10 15.45 -1.14
C ARG A 232 25.36 16.15 -2.27
N PHE A 233 24.15 15.69 -2.60
CA PHE A 233 23.32 16.29 -3.65
C PHE A 233 22.73 17.64 -3.23
N ARG A 234 22.25 17.77 -1.99
CA ARG A 234 21.80 19.08 -1.46
C ARG A 234 22.92 20.10 -1.40
N ASN A 235 24.13 19.70 -1.00
CA ASN A 235 25.27 20.63 -0.95
C ASN A 235 25.76 21.02 -2.34
N ARG A 236 25.65 20.14 -3.36
CA ARG A 236 25.89 20.52 -4.75
C ARG A 236 24.81 21.44 -5.29
N VAL A 237 23.53 21.12 -5.10
CA VAL A 237 22.39 21.91 -5.62
C VAL A 237 22.24 23.26 -4.91
N ALA A 238 22.57 23.36 -3.63
CA ALA A 238 22.58 24.62 -2.88
C ALA A 238 23.65 25.59 -3.39
N ARG A 239 24.73 25.08 -4.01
CA ARG A 239 25.80 25.86 -4.64
C ARG A 239 25.51 26.20 -6.11
N LEU A 240 24.40 25.73 -6.69
CA LEU A 240 24.03 26.04 -8.07
C LEU A 240 23.32 27.38 -8.17
N SER A 241 23.67 28.17 -9.19
CA SER A 241 23.03 29.46 -9.51
C SER A 241 21.58 29.25 -9.99
N PRO A 242 20.72 30.30 -10.03
CA PRO A 242 19.30 30.18 -10.43
C PRO A 242 19.09 29.51 -11.79
N ALA A 243 19.97 29.77 -12.77
CA ALA A 243 19.93 29.15 -14.09
C ALA A 243 20.24 27.64 -14.04
N GLN A 244 21.22 27.23 -13.23
CA GLN A 244 21.63 25.83 -13.08
C GLN A 244 20.58 24.96 -12.36
N ARG A 245 19.72 25.56 -11.52
CA ARG A 245 18.58 24.85 -10.92
C ARG A 245 17.52 24.46 -11.96
N THR A 246 17.28 25.34 -12.92
CA THR A 246 16.37 25.06 -14.05
C THR A 246 16.92 23.93 -14.92
N TYR A 247 18.23 23.93 -15.21
CA TYR A 247 18.89 22.84 -15.94
C TYR A 247 18.89 21.51 -15.18
N ALA A 248 19.04 21.51 -13.86
CA ALA A 248 18.94 20.29 -13.06
C ALA A 248 17.51 19.72 -13.04
N GLY A 249 16.50 20.60 -12.98
CA GLY A 249 15.09 20.22 -13.14
C GLY A 249 14.80 19.64 -14.53
N ALA A 250 15.27 20.33 -15.58
CA ALA A 250 15.17 19.88 -16.96
C ALA A 250 15.91 18.56 -17.19
N ALA A 251 17.13 18.39 -16.68
CA ALA A 251 17.88 17.14 -16.78
C ALA A 251 17.16 15.98 -16.10
N ARG A 252 16.51 16.23 -14.95
CA ARG A 252 15.68 15.21 -14.29
C ARG A 252 14.47 14.81 -15.14
N ILE A 253 13.82 15.78 -15.77
CA ILE A 253 12.72 15.55 -16.70
C ILE A 253 13.21 14.81 -17.94
N VAL A 254 14.36 15.18 -18.51
CA VAL A 254 14.98 14.51 -19.66
C VAL A 254 15.37 13.08 -19.32
N VAL A 255 15.97 12.83 -18.16
CA VAL A 255 16.27 11.46 -17.69
C VAL A 255 14.99 10.66 -17.49
N PHE A 256 13.93 11.27 -16.95
CA PHE A 256 12.63 10.62 -16.80
C PHE A 256 11.99 10.29 -18.15
N ILE A 257 11.99 11.24 -19.10
CA ILE A 257 11.50 11.04 -20.47
C ILE A 257 12.35 9.96 -21.17
N LEU A 258 13.67 9.99 -21.03
CA LEU A 258 14.56 9.00 -21.61
C LEU A 258 14.26 7.60 -21.05
N LEU A 259 14.07 7.49 -19.72
CA LEU A 259 13.60 6.26 -19.09
C LEU A 259 12.25 5.81 -19.64
N LEU A 260 11.30 6.73 -19.81
CA LEU A 260 9.96 6.45 -20.34
C LEU A 260 10.01 5.98 -21.80
N VAL A 261 10.95 6.49 -22.60
CA VAL A 261 11.15 6.11 -24.02
C VAL A 261 11.94 4.80 -24.14
N LEU A 262 12.92 4.54 -23.27
CA LEU A 262 13.63 3.26 -23.22
C LEU A 262 12.78 2.15 -22.61
N PHE A 263 11.82 2.48 -21.75
CA PHE A 263 10.95 1.51 -21.10
C PHE A 263 10.22 0.58 -22.10
N PRO A 264 9.60 1.09 -23.19
CA PRO A 264 9.05 0.25 -24.27
C PRO A 264 10.04 -0.72 -24.89
N VAL A 265 11.32 -0.33 -25.00
CA VAL A 265 12.37 -1.18 -25.60
C VAL A 265 12.74 -2.32 -24.65
N VAL A 266 12.75 -2.07 -23.34
CA VAL A 266 12.99 -3.09 -22.30
C VAL A 266 11.74 -3.93 -22.03
N ALA A 267 10.54 -3.36 -22.21
CA ALA A 267 9.26 -4.04 -22.03
C ALA A 267 9.01 -5.15 -23.07
N GLY A 268 9.86 -5.23 -24.09
CA GLY A 268 9.75 -6.19 -25.17
C GLY A 268 8.62 -5.85 -26.14
N SER A 269 8.56 -6.58 -27.25
CA SER A 269 7.61 -6.36 -28.34
C SER A 269 6.20 -6.87 -28.00
N TYR A 270 5.72 -6.76 -26.77
CA TYR A 270 4.40 -7.27 -26.35
C TYR A 270 3.29 -6.79 -27.30
N ILE A 271 3.32 -5.50 -27.64
CA ILE A 271 2.39 -4.92 -28.63
C ILE A 271 2.55 -5.62 -29.99
N GLY A 272 3.78 -5.88 -30.45
CA GLY A 272 4.04 -6.60 -31.69
C GLY A 272 3.55 -8.05 -31.66
N GLN A 273 3.70 -8.75 -30.53
CA GLN A 273 3.21 -10.12 -30.33
C GLN A 273 1.69 -10.16 -30.27
N VAL A 274 1.04 -9.22 -29.57
CA VAL A 274 -0.43 -9.11 -29.55
C VAL A 274 -0.97 -8.77 -30.93
N MET A 275 -0.35 -7.83 -31.65
CA MET A 275 -0.74 -7.50 -33.03
C MET A 275 -0.54 -8.69 -33.99
N MET A 276 0.53 -9.46 -33.81
CA MET A 276 0.76 -10.71 -34.55
C MET A 276 -0.30 -11.76 -34.22
N LEU A 277 -0.62 -11.96 -32.94
CA LEU A 277 -1.61 -12.94 -32.49
C LEU A 277 -3.01 -12.58 -32.98
N VAL A 278 -3.40 -11.30 -32.86
CA VAL A 278 -4.65 -10.77 -33.40
C VAL A 278 -4.69 -10.92 -34.92
N GLY A 279 -3.59 -10.60 -35.63
CA GLY A 279 -3.48 -10.82 -37.06
C GLY A 279 -3.64 -12.28 -37.46
N LEU A 280 -2.99 -13.20 -36.73
CA LEU A 280 -3.09 -14.65 -36.94
C LEU A 280 -4.53 -15.15 -36.72
N TYR A 281 -5.18 -14.73 -35.64
CA TYR A 281 -6.57 -15.08 -35.36
C TYR A 281 -7.55 -14.46 -36.37
N MET A 282 -7.28 -13.26 -36.84
CA MET A 282 -8.08 -12.63 -37.90
C MET A 282 -7.91 -13.38 -39.23
N LEU A 283 -6.69 -13.81 -39.59
CA LEU A 283 -6.42 -14.63 -40.77
C LEU A 283 -7.08 -16.02 -40.66
N MET A 284 -7.00 -16.67 -39.51
CA MET A 284 -7.71 -17.93 -39.22
C MET A 284 -9.24 -17.75 -39.30
N GLY A 285 -9.77 -16.68 -38.72
CA GLY A 285 -11.20 -16.36 -38.75
C GLY A 285 -11.72 -15.97 -40.14
N MET A 286 -10.84 -15.45 -41.00
CA MET A 286 -11.11 -15.23 -42.43
C MET A 286 -10.99 -16.52 -43.27
N GLY A 287 -10.66 -17.66 -42.66
CA GLY A 287 -10.60 -18.97 -43.35
C GLY A 287 -9.34 -19.18 -44.19
N LEU A 288 -8.29 -18.37 -43.99
CA LEU A 288 -7.00 -18.59 -44.65
C LEU A 288 -6.29 -19.77 -43.98
N ASN A 289 -6.33 -20.92 -44.64
CA ASN A 289 -5.79 -22.16 -44.12
C ASN A 289 -4.24 -22.10 -44.07
N LEU A 290 -3.69 -21.70 -42.92
CA LEU A 290 -2.25 -21.59 -42.68
C LEU A 290 -1.52 -22.95 -42.80
N GLU A 291 -2.24 -24.08 -42.77
CA GLU A 291 -1.68 -25.42 -43.02
C GLU A 291 -1.16 -25.59 -44.47
N VAL A 292 -1.67 -24.83 -45.45
CA VAL A 292 -1.25 -24.95 -46.86
C VAL A 292 -0.02 -24.07 -47.18
N GLY A 293 0.21 -23.01 -46.41
CA GLY A 293 1.35 -22.09 -46.61
C GLY A 293 2.68 -22.56 -46.01
N LEU A 294 2.66 -23.55 -45.11
CA LEU A 294 3.86 -24.17 -44.51
C LEU A 294 4.26 -25.49 -45.20
N ALA A 295 3.48 -25.94 -46.19
CA ALA A 295 3.72 -27.17 -46.95
C ALA A 295 4.46 -26.92 -48.29
N GLY A 296 5.02 -25.71 -48.48
CA GLY A 296 5.85 -25.33 -49.63
C GLY A 296 7.23 -24.88 -49.18
#